data_AF-A0A9W6JJX5-F1
#
_entry.id   AF-A0A9W6JJX5-F1
#
_cell.length_a   1.000
_cell.length_b   1.000
_cell.length_c   1.000
_cell.angle_alpha   90.00
_cell.angle_beta   90.00
_cell.angle_gamma   90.00
#
_symmetry.space_group_name_H-M   'P 1'
#
loop_
_entity.id
_entity.type
_entity.pdbx_description
1 polymer ?
#
loop_
_entity_poly.entity_id
_entity_poly.type
_entity_poly.pdbx_seq_one_letter_code
_entity_poly.pdbx_strand_id
1 'polypeptide(L)'
;MRRTFSIVDRNGDGLIATEEFQAAQAPLRIAAIEANAPSCEVPRAGEGQQIIAFGVYEGDAVPTATVVGQNEESTTAELVIEEGDQPLYVVLTSYDAMIWRVTGAKDRVARLVLASAKAGPSGLSAAGAVGLPAEKVTIAARGCFGSFSKTESPEANAARSALQRALGRAPDAFGGAYNASALTLPAMAAVKIQASRDPKDTPAGFDPRTWRDALRFAPGGVVEIDPSTVVSGAPVVVYEVLPQQIGLAKLVGEGAIERVGGTFRIVKPIPRFPAGLAGAHSVGFSLAPGVPRPKGDLGHSCIAVEDGSEPASGRFACRGRP
;
A
#
# COMPACT_ATOMS: atom_id res chain seq x y z
N MET A 1 17.63 9.17 -36.86
CA MET A 1 16.33 8.77 -37.45
C MET A 1 16.36 7.41 -38.15
N ARG A 2 17.38 7.05 -38.96
CA ARG A 2 17.41 5.76 -39.68
C ARG A 2 17.42 4.49 -38.81
N ARG A 3 17.98 4.51 -37.59
CA ARG A 3 18.02 3.33 -36.70
C ARG A 3 16.70 2.98 -36.01
N THR A 4 15.79 3.95 -35.86
CA THR A 4 14.51 3.73 -35.15
C THR A 4 13.42 3.26 -36.11
N PHE A 5 13.50 3.67 -37.38
CA PHE A 5 12.54 3.28 -38.41
C PHE A 5 12.63 1.78 -38.73
N SER A 6 13.84 1.23 -38.87
CA SER A 6 14.07 -0.20 -39.14
C SER A 6 13.70 -1.15 -37.99
N ILE A 7 13.34 -0.62 -36.81
CA ILE A 7 12.85 -1.42 -35.68
C ILE A 7 11.34 -1.67 -35.81
N VAL A 8 10.63 -0.76 -36.49
CA VAL A 8 9.17 -0.77 -36.62
C VAL A 8 8.74 -1.26 -38.00
N ASP A 9 9.43 -0.84 -39.06
CA ASP A 9 9.31 -1.37 -40.43
C ASP A 9 9.96 -2.76 -40.49
N ARG A 10 9.16 -3.82 -40.25
CA ARG A 10 9.65 -5.21 -40.17
C ARG A 10 9.70 -5.86 -41.54
N ASN A 11 8.85 -5.43 -42.47
CA ASN A 11 8.85 -5.95 -43.84
C ASN A 11 9.84 -5.20 -44.76
N GLY A 12 10.44 -4.11 -44.28
CA GLY A 12 11.48 -3.35 -44.97
C GLY A 12 10.96 -2.57 -46.16
N ASP A 13 9.66 -2.26 -46.21
CA ASP A 13 9.01 -1.63 -47.35
C ASP A 13 9.08 -0.09 -47.32
N GLY A 14 9.66 0.49 -46.27
CA GLY A 14 9.79 1.93 -46.14
C GLY A 14 8.53 2.61 -45.60
N LEU A 15 7.50 1.85 -45.21
CA LEU A 15 6.27 2.31 -44.58
C LEU A 15 6.10 1.63 -43.21
N ILE A 16 5.19 2.15 -42.38
CA ILE A 16 4.81 1.51 -41.12
C ILE A 16 3.34 1.15 -41.24
N ALA A 17 3.04 -0.13 -41.41
CA ALA A 17 1.68 -0.63 -41.47
C ALA A 17 1.01 -0.58 -40.08
N THR A 18 -0.33 -0.58 -40.05
CA THR A 18 -1.11 -0.57 -38.80
C THR A 18 -0.75 -1.77 -37.92
N GLU A 19 -0.54 -2.95 -38.51
CA GLU A 19 -0.16 -4.15 -37.76
C GLU A 19 1.27 -4.05 -37.19
N GLU A 20 2.21 -3.46 -37.92
CA GLU A 20 3.58 -3.23 -37.48
C GLU A 20 3.64 -2.21 -36.34
N PHE A 21 2.85 -1.15 -36.44
CA PHE A 21 2.71 -0.16 -35.39
C PHE A 21 2.10 -0.77 -34.12
N GLN A 22 1.04 -1.57 -34.24
CA GLN A 22 0.41 -2.25 -33.11
C GLN A 22 1.35 -3.29 -32.47
N ALA A 23 2.08 -4.05 -33.28
CA ALA A 23 3.08 -5.01 -32.78
C ALA A 23 4.28 -4.32 -32.11
N ALA A 24 4.60 -3.10 -32.52
CA ALA A 24 5.66 -2.29 -31.92
C ALA A 24 5.21 -1.47 -30.71
N GLN A 25 3.91 -1.22 -30.52
CA GLN A 25 3.41 -0.38 -29.42
C GLN A 25 3.78 -0.92 -28.03
N ALA A 26 3.56 -2.21 -27.78
CA ALA A 26 3.90 -2.82 -26.50
C ALA A 26 5.42 -2.78 -26.20
N PRO A 27 6.32 -3.24 -27.10
CA PRO A 27 7.76 -3.16 -26.84
C PRO A 27 8.29 -1.72 -26.82
N LEU A 28 7.77 -0.78 -27.62
CA LEU A 28 8.14 0.63 -27.53
C LEU A 28 7.67 1.27 -26.23
N ARG A 29 6.48 0.91 -25.73
CA ARG A 29 5.98 1.35 -24.43
C ARG A 29 6.85 0.80 -23.30
N ILE A 30 7.23 -0.48 -23.36
CA ILE A 30 8.16 -1.09 -22.40
C ILE A 30 9.52 -0.40 -22.48
N ALA A 31 10.11 -0.23 -23.67
CA ALA A 31 11.39 0.45 -23.86
C ALA A 31 11.35 1.90 -23.40
N ALA A 32 10.24 2.62 -23.59
CA ALA A 32 10.05 3.97 -23.08
C ALA A 32 9.91 4.01 -21.55
N ILE A 33 9.23 3.04 -20.94
CA ILE A 33 9.20 2.87 -19.48
C ILE A 33 10.61 2.56 -18.95
N GLU A 34 11.37 1.72 -19.64
CA GLU A 34 12.73 1.34 -19.25
C GLU A 34 13.74 2.49 -19.42
N ALA A 35 13.65 3.26 -20.50
CA ALA A 35 14.54 4.39 -20.78
C ALA A 35 14.27 5.59 -19.85
N ASN A 36 13.04 5.73 -19.37
CA ASN A 36 12.65 6.76 -18.41
C ASN A 36 12.58 6.25 -16.97
N ALA A 37 12.95 5.00 -16.71
CA ALA A 37 13.01 4.48 -15.35
C ALA A 37 14.11 5.24 -14.61
N PRO A 38 13.81 5.89 -13.47
CA PRO A 38 14.84 6.54 -12.66
C PRO A 38 15.94 5.54 -12.34
N SER A 39 17.21 5.97 -12.41
CA SER A 39 18.32 5.15 -11.95
C SER A 39 18.13 4.88 -10.47
N CYS A 40 17.74 3.65 -10.13
CA CYS A 40 17.55 3.27 -8.73
C CYS A 40 18.90 3.11 -8.07
N GLU A 41 19.31 4.13 -7.33
CA GLU A 41 20.49 4.08 -6.49
C GLU A 41 20.18 3.24 -5.24
N VAL A 42 20.44 1.93 -5.36
CA VAL A 42 20.37 0.99 -4.25
C VAL A 42 21.73 0.31 -4.08
N PRO A 43 22.09 -0.11 -2.86
CA PRO A 43 23.32 -0.86 -2.63
C PRO A 43 23.37 -2.11 -3.52
N ARG A 44 24.54 -2.46 -4.05
CA ARG A 44 24.67 -3.72 -4.81
C ARG A 44 24.56 -4.93 -3.88
N ALA A 45 24.01 -6.02 -4.40
CA ALA A 45 23.99 -7.30 -3.70
C ALA A 45 25.37 -7.97 -3.75
N GLY A 46 25.88 -8.41 -2.60
CA GLY A 46 27.15 -9.13 -2.49
C GLY A 46 27.08 -10.53 -3.09
N GLU A 47 28.19 -11.04 -3.63
CA GLU A 47 28.23 -12.26 -4.46
C GLU A 47 27.63 -13.52 -3.80
N GLY A 48 27.71 -13.67 -2.48
CA GLY A 48 27.12 -14.80 -1.75
C GLY A 48 25.66 -14.62 -1.29
N GLN A 49 25.07 -13.46 -1.52
CA GLN A 49 23.70 -13.15 -1.08
C GLN A 49 22.68 -13.72 -2.06
N GLN A 50 21.61 -14.33 -1.53
CA GLN A 50 20.42 -14.67 -2.30
C GLN A 50 19.57 -13.43 -2.48
N ILE A 51 19.31 -13.04 -3.73
CA ILE A 51 18.46 -11.91 -4.08
C ILE A 51 17.03 -12.38 -4.22
N ILE A 52 16.16 -11.82 -3.40
CA ILE A 52 14.73 -12.09 -3.42
C ILE A 52 14.01 -10.81 -3.79
N ALA A 53 13.12 -10.87 -4.77
CA ALA A 53 12.21 -9.78 -5.07
C ALA A 53 10.75 -10.23 -4.94
N PHE A 54 9.96 -9.49 -4.16
CA PHE A 54 8.55 -9.81 -3.94
C PHE A 54 7.68 -8.57 -4.10
N GLY A 55 6.64 -8.68 -4.92
CA GLY A 55 5.69 -7.61 -5.18
C GLY A 55 4.33 -7.85 -4.52
N VAL A 56 3.79 -6.84 -3.85
CA VAL A 56 2.41 -6.84 -3.32
C VAL A 56 1.61 -5.65 -3.82
N TYR A 57 0.28 -5.75 -3.82
CA TYR A 57 -0.57 -4.58 -3.95
C TYR A 57 -0.64 -3.87 -2.59
N GLU A 58 -1.09 -4.56 -1.55
CA GLU A 58 -1.28 -4.00 -0.20
C GLU A 58 -1.09 -5.07 0.91
N GLY A 59 -1.02 -4.62 2.16
CA GLY A 59 -1.10 -5.49 3.34
C GLY A 59 -2.53 -5.70 3.81
N ASP A 60 -2.77 -6.82 4.51
CA ASP A 60 -4.09 -7.20 5.02
C ASP A 60 -4.46 -6.56 6.38
N ALA A 61 -3.56 -5.79 6.99
CA ALA A 61 -3.80 -5.15 8.28
C ALA A 61 -3.58 -3.64 8.24
N VAL A 62 -4.26 -2.94 9.15
CA VAL A 62 -4.14 -1.48 9.35
C VAL A 62 -3.19 -1.19 10.51
N PRO A 63 -2.03 -0.57 10.26
CA PRO A 63 -1.16 -0.09 11.32
C PRO A 63 -1.76 1.13 12.03
N THR A 64 -1.48 1.26 13.32
CA THR A 64 -1.78 2.48 14.10
C THR A 64 -0.91 3.69 13.71
N ALA A 65 0.20 3.45 13.00
CA ALA A 65 1.11 4.47 12.49
C ALA A 65 1.07 4.57 10.97
N THR A 66 1.38 5.75 10.43
CA THR A 66 1.37 6.06 8.99
C THR A 66 2.68 6.62 8.51
N VAL A 67 3.07 6.23 7.29
CA VAL A 67 4.22 6.76 6.54
C VAL A 67 3.82 7.73 5.42
N VAL A 68 2.52 8.02 5.30
CA VAL A 68 1.94 8.96 4.31
C VAL A 68 1.15 10.10 4.94
N GLY A 69 1.22 10.21 6.27
CA GLY A 69 0.45 11.17 7.02
C GLY A 69 -1.02 10.79 7.15
N GLN A 70 -1.83 11.75 7.59
CA GLN A 70 -3.12 11.49 8.22
C GLN A 70 -4.31 11.42 7.25
N ASN A 71 -4.10 11.71 5.96
CA ASN A 71 -5.16 11.74 4.94
C ASN A 71 -5.13 10.56 3.98
N GLU A 72 -4.09 9.73 4.07
CA GLU A 72 -3.92 8.54 3.26
C GLU A 72 -3.71 7.33 4.17
N GLU A 73 -4.05 6.16 3.65
CA GLU A 73 -3.91 4.87 4.30
C GLU A 73 -2.50 4.30 4.15
N SER A 74 -1.94 3.83 5.26
CA SER A 74 -0.86 2.85 5.27
C SER A 74 -1.45 1.48 5.58
N THR A 75 -0.86 0.43 5.03
CA THR A 75 -1.16 -0.96 5.38
C THR A 75 0.08 -1.63 5.97
N THR A 76 -0.08 -2.83 6.53
CA THR A 76 1.05 -3.59 7.08
C THR A 76 0.90 -5.08 6.86
N ALA A 77 2.04 -5.75 6.75
CA ALA A 77 2.16 -7.20 6.68
C ALA A 77 3.41 -7.64 7.44
N GLU A 78 3.44 -8.91 7.87
CA GLU A 78 4.63 -9.51 8.45
C GLU A 78 5.58 -10.02 7.36
N LEU A 79 6.88 -9.80 7.54
CA LEU A 79 7.93 -10.44 6.78
C LEU A 79 8.67 -11.42 7.70
N VAL A 80 8.38 -12.71 7.54
CA VAL A 80 9.00 -13.77 8.32
C VAL A 80 10.23 -14.27 7.57
N ILE A 81 11.40 -14.12 8.20
CA ILE A 81 12.64 -14.68 7.68
C ILE A 81 12.83 -16.06 8.28
N GLU A 82 12.79 -17.09 7.45
CA GLU A 82 13.01 -18.48 7.85
C GLU A 82 14.48 -18.70 8.23
N GLU A 83 14.75 -19.72 9.04
CA GLU A 83 16.12 -20.12 9.38
C GLU A 83 16.93 -20.55 8.15
N GLY A 84 18.26 -20.41 8.22
CA GLY A 84 19.19 -20.84 7.18
C GLY A 84 20.48 -20.03 7.13
N ASP A 85 21.47 -20.54 6.39
CA ASP A 85 22.83 -19.99 6.44
C ASP A 85 23.12 -18.94 5.36
N GLN A 86 22.32 -18.91 4.29
CA GLN A 86 22.55 -17.98 3.19
C GLN A 86 22.00 -16.58 3.53
N PRO A 87 22.82 -15.50 3.43
CA PRO A 87 22.35 -14.14 3.61
C PRO A 87 21.39 -13.71 2.50
N LEU A 88 20.40 -12.89 2.86
CA LEU A 88 19.32 -12.44 1.98
C LEU A 88 19.47 -10.96 1.62
N TYR A 89 19.38 -10.66 0.33
CA TYR A 89 19.15 -9.33 -0.20
C TYR A 89 17.70 -9.28 -0.67
N VAL A 90 16.84 -8.62 0.11
CA VAL A 90 15.39 -8.63 -0.10
C VAL A 90 14.95 -7.31 -0.71
N VAL A 91 14.19 -7.37 -1.80
CA VAL A 91 13.51 -6.22 -2.38
C VAL A 91 12.00 -6.45 -2.30
N LEU A 92 11.30 -5.57 -1.60
CA LEU A 92 9.85 -5.58 -1.50
C LEU A 92 9.28 -4.36 -2.22
N THR A 93 8.35 -4.60 -3.14
CA THR A 93 7.61 -3.53 -3.82
C THR A 93 6.15 -3.59 -3.43
N SER A 94 5.52 -2.47 -3.11
CA SER A 94 4.07 -2.37 -2.87
C SER A 94 3.40 -1.38 -3.81
N TYR A 95 2.09 -1.55 -4.07
CA TYR A 95 1.31 -0.48 -4.68
C TYR A 95 1.02 0.61 -3.63
N ASP A 96 0.47 0.21 -2.49
CA ASP A 96 0.12 1.15 -1.42
C ASP A 96 1.28 1.47 -0.49
N ALA A 97 1.04 2.45 0.39
CA ALA A 97 1.96 2.76 1.46
C ALA A 97 1.98 1.63 2.48
N MET A 98 3.18 1.11 2.82
CA MET A 98 3.29 -0.11 3.61
C MET A 98 4.39 -0.04 4.67
N ILE A 99 4.07 -0.53 5.87
CA ILE A 99 5.06 -0.82 6.91
C ILE A 99 5.23 -2.33 7.03
N TRP A 100 6.43 -2.85 6.77
CA TRP A 100 6.77 -4.26 6.92
C TRP A 100 7.24 -4.58 8.34
N ARG A 101 6.68 -5.60 8.96
CA ARG A 101 7.11 -6.07 10.29
C ARG A 101 8.04 -7.26 10.13
N VAL A 102 9.34 -7.06 10.29
CA VAL A 102 10.33 -8.11 10.05
C VAL A 102 10.55 -8.95 11.31
N THR A 103 10.37 -10.26 11.18
CA THR A 103 10.48 -11.26 12.27
C THR A 103 11.30 -12.49 11.82
N GLY A 104 11.53 -13.44 12.74
CA GLY A 104 12.30 -14.66 12.47
C GLY A 104 13.82 -14.46 12.49
N ALA A 105 14.53 -15.11 11.58
CA ALA A 105 16.00 -15.13 11.48
C ALA A 105 16.56 -13.85 10.84
N LYS A 106 16.28 -12.70 11.46
CA LYS A 106 16.56 -11.35 10.93
C LYS A 106 18.03 -11.07 10.62
N ASP A 107 18.95 -11.80 11.27
CA ASP A 107 20.39 -11.65 11.03
C ASP A 107 20.78 -12.05 9.60
N ARG A 108 20.02 -12.96 8.98
CA ARG A 108 20.19 -13.33 7.57
C ARG A 108 19.96 -12.16 6.62
N VAL A 109 19.15 -11.16 7.00
CA VAL A 109 18.87 -10.02 6.12
C VAL A 109 20.12 -9.15 6.06
N ALA A 110 20.81 -9.19 4.92
CA ALA A 110 21.96 -8.33 4.64
C ALA A 110 21.51 -6.95 4.16
N ARG A 111 20.39 -6.90 3.42
CA ARG A 111 19.75 -5.67 2.97
C ARG A 111 18.26 -5.91 2.73
N LEU A 112 17.43 -4.97 3.19
CA LEU A 112 16.02 -4.86 2.83
C LEU A 112 15.80 -3.56 2.05
N VAL A 113 15.45 -3.67 0.78
CA VAL A 113 15.08 -2.53 -0.07
C VAL A 113 13.56 -2.47 -0.16
N LEU A 114 12.99 -1.32 0.17
CA LEU A 114 11.55 -1.09 0.13
C LEU A 114 11.20 -0.06 -0.95
N ALA A 115 10.24 -0.40 -1.80
CA ALA A 115 9.70 0.49 -2.81
C ALA A 115 8.16 0.49 -2.77
N SER A 116 7.54 1.62 -3.07
CA SER A 116 6.09 1.79 -3.16
C SER A 116 5.72 2.64 -4.38
N ALA A 117 4.54 2.41 -4.96
CA ALA A 117 3.99 3.31 -5.98
C ALA A 117 3.55 4.66 -5.38
N LYS A 118 3.29 4.69 -4.07
CA LYS A 118 3.06 5.88 -3.25
C LYS A 118 4.39 6.48 -2.79
N ALA A 119 4.39 7.77 -2.48
CA ALA A 119 5.57 8.47 -2.00
C ALA A 119 5.22 9.47 -0.91
N GLY A 120 6.15 9.65 0.02
CA GLY A 120 6.09 10.76 0.97
C GLY A 120 6.50 12.09 0.32
N PRO A 121 6.44 13.21 1.07
CA PRO A 121 6.81 14.53 0.58
C PRO A 121 8.26 14.64 0.08
N SER A 122 9.15 13.76 0.53
CA SER A 122 10.56 13.70 0.12
C SER A 122 10.77 13.08 -1.28
N GLY A 123 9.72 12.53 -1.90
CA GLY A 123 9.82 11.77 -3.16
C GLY A 123 10.33 10.34 -2.98
N LEU A 124 10.68 9.95 -1.75
CA LEU A 124 10.97 8.56 -1.40
C LEU A 124 9.68 7.75 -1.32
N SER A 125 9.80 6.45 -1.60
CA SER A 125 8.69 5.50 -1.47
C SER A 125 8.06 5.60 -0.09
N ALA A 126 6.73 5.58 -0.05
CA ALA A 126 5.96 5.55 1.18
C ALA A 126 6.00 4.15 1.80
N ALA A 127 7.18 3.74 2.24
CA ALA A 127 7.41 2.45 2.83
C ALA A 127 8.25 2.56 4.10
N GLY A 128 8.12 1.58 4.98
CA GLY A 128 8.97 1.46 6.15
C GLY A 128 9.08 0.03 6.64
N ALA A 129 10.00 -0.19 7.56
CA ALA A 129 10.12 -1.47 8.25
C ALA A 129 10.37 -1.28 9.75
N VAL A 130 9.85 -2.23 10.54
CA VAL A 130 10.25 -2.43 11.93
C VAL A 130 10.97 -3.77 12.07
N GLY A 131 11.78 -3.90 13.11
CA GLY A 131 12.47 -5.14 13.45
C GLY A 131 13.87 -5.28 12.86
N LEU A 132 14.28 -4.39 11.95
CA LEU A 132 15.65 -4.31 11.43
C LEU A 132 16.30 -2.97 11.79
N PRO A 133 17.63 -2.95 11.96
CA PRO A 133 18.35 -1.69 12.17
C PRO A 133 18.46 -0.88 10.87
N ALA A 134 18.57 0.43 10.99
CA ALA A 134 18.45 1.36 9.86
C ALA A 134 19.48 1.12 8.76
N GLU A 135 20.70 0.72 9.11
CA GLU A 135 21.78 0.43 8.16
C GLU A 135 21.48 -0.77 7.25
N LYS A 136 20.57 -1.67 7.64
CA LYS A 136 20.11 -2.81 6.83
C LYS A 136 18.92 -2.46 5.94
N VAL A 137 18.28 -1.30 6.11
CA VAL A 137 17.09 -0.91 5.35
C VAL A 137 17.42 0.20 4.36
N THR A 138 16.88 0.11 3.15
CA THR A 138 16.99 1.14 2.11
C THR A 138 15.60 1.45 1.58
N ILE A 139 15.21 2.72 1.64
CA ILE A 139 13.94 3.19 1.07
C ILE A 139 14.24 3.75 -0.31
N ALA A 140 13.74 3.08 -1.35
CA ALA A 140 13.98 3.48 -2.73
C ALA A 140 13.16 4.73 -3.08
N ALA A 141 13.64 5.49 -4.06
CA ALA A 141 12.87 6.59 -4.64
C ALA A 141 11.53 6.10 -5.24
N ARG A 142 10.54 6.98 -5.33
CA ARG A 142 9.27 6.64 -5.98
C ARG A 142 9.50 6.15 -7.42
N GLY A 143 8.80 5.11 -7.81
CA GLY A 143 8.89 4.56 -9.17
C GLY A 143 10.14 3.69 -9.38
N CYS A 144 10.95 3.48 -8.33
CA CYS A 144 11.97 2.46 -8.39
C CYS A 144 11.37 1.07 -8.48
N PHE A 145 11.86 0.31 -9.45
CA PHE A 145 11.45 -1.06 -9.81
C PHE A 145 9.99 -1.20 -10.28
N GLY A 146 9.09 -0.25 -9.98
CA GLY A 146 7.67 -0.39 -10.25
C GLY A 146 6.98 -1.34 -9.27
N SER A 147 5.68 -1.17 -9.08
CA SER A 147 4.87 -2.08 -8.27
C SER A 147 4.30 -3.20 -9.12
N PHE A 148 4.32 -4.44 -8.61
CA PHE A 148 3.66 -5.57 -9.24
C PHE A 148 3.09 -6.50 -8.16
N SER A 149 2.09 -7.30 -8.52
CA SER A 149 1.51 -8.34 -7.64
C SER A 149 1.26 -9.66 -8.36
N LYS A 150 1.50 -9.70 -9.67
CA LYS A 150 1.39 -10.88 -10.53
C LYS A 150 2.69 -11.03 -11.30
N THR A 151 3.35 -12.18 -11.18
CA THR A 151 4.70 -12.40 -11.73
C THR A 151 4.75 -12.37 -13.26
N GLU A 152 3.64 -12.69 -13.92
CA GLU A 152 3.55 -12.73 -15.39
C GLU A 152 3.10 -11.41 -16.03
N SER A 153 2.94 -10.35 -15.24
CA SER A 153 2.46 -9.07 -15.76
C SER A 153 3.58 -8.28 -16.46
N PRO A 154 3.25 -7.37 -17.39
CA PRO A 154 4.24 -6.46 -17.98
C PRO A 154 5.00 -5.64 -16.93
N GLU A 155 4.33 -5.24 -15.86
CA GLU A 155 4.93 -4.51 -14.74
C GLU A 155 5.96 -5.38 -14.00
N ALA A 156 5.66 -6.65 -13.76
CA ALA A 156 6.61 -7.59 -13.15
C ALA A 156 7.84 -7.83 -14.04
N ASN A 157 7.66 -7.92 -15.35
CA ASN A 157 8.77 -8.02 -16.30
C ASN A 157 9.64 -6.76 -16.28
N ALA A 158 9.02 -5.57 -16.28
CA ALA A 158 9.75 -4.31 -16.14
C ALA A 158 10.52 -4.22 -14.81
N ALA A 159 9.91 -4.69 -13.71
CA ALA A 159 10.53 -4.73 -12.40
C ALA A 159 11.75 -5.65 -12.37
N ARG A 160 11.64 -6.86 -12.93
CA ARG A 160 12.76 -7.81 -13.04
C ARG A 160 13.93 -7.21 -13.83
N SER A 161 13.64 -6.56 -14.97
CA SER A 161 14.67 -5.89 -15.77
C SER A 161 15.31 -4.72 -15.02
N ALA A 162 14.52 -3.91 -14.33
CA ALA A 162 15.03 -2.78 -13.53
C ALA A 162 15.92 -3.27 -12.38
N LEU A 163 15.53 -4.34 -11.69
CA LEU A 163 16.30 -4.97 -10.63
C LEU A 163 17.62 -5.54 -11.15
N GLN A 164 17.59 -6.26 -12.27
CA GLN A 164 18.80 -6.79 -12.88
C GLN A 164 19.79 -5.68 -13.26
N ARG A 165 19.30 -4.57 -13.82
CA ARG A 165 20.14 -3.39 -14.13
C ARG A 165 20.73 -2.75 -12.88
N ALA A 166 19.93 -2.57 -11.84
CA ALA A 166 20.36 -1.91 -10.60
C ALA A 166 21.35 -2.76 -9.79
N LEU A 167 21.07 -4.07 -9.67
CA LEU A 167 21.82 -4.99 -8.82
C LEU A 167 22.99 -5.66 -9.57
N GLY A 168 23.03 -5.58 -10.90
CA GLY A 168 24.02 -6.25 -11.74
C GLY A 168 23.76 -7.75 -11.97
N ARG A 169 22.76 -8.32 -11.29
CA ARG A 169 22.29 -9.70 -11.49
C ARG A 169 20.77 -9.76 -11.27
N ALA A 170 20.10 -10.73 -11.89
CA ALA A 170 18.67 -10.94 -11.71
C ALA A 170 18.35 -11.53 -10.32
N PRO A 171 17.15 -11.30 -9.76
CA PRO A 171 16.72 -11.98 -8.53
C PRO A 171 16.75 -13.51 -8.67
N ASP A 172 17.27 -14.20 -7.64
CA ASP A 172 17.29 -15.66 -7.53
C ASP A 172 15.88 -16.22 -7.28
N ALA A 173 15.05 -15.46 -6.55
CA ALA A 173 13.63 -15.74 -6.38
C ALA A 173 12.80 -14.48 -6.69
N PHE A 174 11.66 -14.69 -7.37
CA PHE A 174 10.77 -13.62 -7.80
C PHE A 174 9.31 -14.05 -7.61
N GLY A 175 8.57 -13.34 -6.77
CA GLY A 175 7.20 -13.70 -6.41
C GLY A 175 6.29 -12.48 -6.29
N GLY A 176 4.99 -12.74 -6.24
CA GLY A 176 4.04 -11.68 -5.97
C GLY A 176 2.72 -12.19 -5.44
N ALA A 177 2.03 -11.33 -4.71
CA ALA A 177 0.68 -11.58 -4.20
C ALA A 177 -0.14 -10.31 -4.28
N TYR A 178 -1.45 -10.41 -4.46
CA TYR A 178 -2.30 -9.22 -4.42
C TYR A 178 -2.28 -8.61 -3.01
N ASN A 179 -2.69 -9.38 -1.99
CA ASN A 179 -2.60 -8.96 -0.60
C ASN A 179 -1.74 -9.93 0.20
N ALA A 180 -1.11 -9.43 1.27
CA ALA A 180 -0.35 -10.24 2.21
C ALA A 180 -0.69 -9.90 3.66
N SER A 181 -0.98 -10.94 4.45
CA SER A 181 -0.99 -10.85 5.92
C SER A 181 0.42 -11.10 6.47
N ALA A 182 1.08 -12.13 5.91
CA ALA A 182 2.49 -12.40 6.12
C ALA A 182 3.15 -12.92 4.84
N LEU A 183 4.46 -12.75 4.73
CA LEU A 183 5.32 -13.29 3.68
C LEU A 183 6.46 -14.08 4.33
N THR A 184 6.64 -15.34 3.98
CA THR A 184 7.79 -16.15 4.45
C THR A 184 8.86 -16.24 3.37
N LEU A 185 10.12 -15.97 3.75
CA LEU A 185 11.28 -16.03 2.86
C LEU A 185 12.33 -17.00 3.41
N PRO A 186 13.00 -17.80 2.56
CA PRO A 186 12.99 -17.72 1.10
C PRO A 186 11.89 -18.54 0.40
N ALA A 187 10.96 -19.18 1.12
CA ALA A 187 9.90 -20.01 0.51
C ALA A 187 8.94 -19.26 -0.44
N MET A 188 8.94 -17.92 -0.42
CA MET A 188 8.08 -17.05 -1.25
C MET A 188 6.58 -17.28 -0.98
N ALA A 189 6.22 -17.66 0.24
CA ALA A 189 4.83 -17.96 0.57
C ALA A 189 4.14 -16.74 1.17
N ALA A 190 3.10 -16.24 0.49
CA ALA A 190 2.19 -15.25 1.03
C ALA A 190 1.07 -15.95 1.82
N VAL A 191 1.01 -15.68 3.12
CA VAL A 191 -0.05 -16.15 4.00
C VAL A 191 -1.21 -15.17 3.96
N LYS A 192 -2.41 -15.73 3.79
CA LYS A 192 -3.67 -14.99 3.95
C LYS A 192 -4.33 -15.43 5.24
N ILE A 193 -4.72 -14.48 6.06
CA ILE A 193 -5.51 -14.75 7.26
C ILE A 193 -6.98 -14.75 6.90
N GLN A 194 -7.71 -15.75 7.40
CA GLN A 194 -9.16 -15.70 7.44
C GLN A 194 -9.57 -14.94 8.70
N ALA A 195 -10.16 -13.76 8.52
CA ALA A 195 -10.62 -12.97 9.63
C ALA A 195 -11.71 -13.72 10.42
N SER A 196 -11.59 -13.72 11.75
CA SER A 196 -12.66 -14.23 12.59
C SER A 196 -13.93 -13.40 12.40
N ARG A 197 -15.08 -14.09 12.45
CA ARG A 197 -16.39 -13.46 12.41
C ARG A 197 -17.09 -13.48 13.76
N ASP A 198 -16.44 -14.03 14.80
CA ASP A 198 -16.98 -14.04 16.16
C ASP A 198 -16.90 -12.61 16.73
N PRO A 199 -18.04 -12.02 17.16
CA PRO A 199 -18.03 -10.71 17.81
C PRO A 199 -17.12 -10.63 19.03
N LYS A 200 -16.82 -11.74 19.71
CA LYS A 200 -15.91 -11.79 20.86
C LYS A 200 -14.47 -11.44 20.51
N ASP A 201 -14.09 -11.58 19.25
CA ASP A 201 -12.75 -11.23 18.74
C ASP A 201 -12.66 -9.74 18.35
N THR A 202 -13.69 -8.95 18.66
CA THR A 202 -13.66 -7.49 18.49
C THR A 202 -12.74 -6.88 19.54
N PRO A 203 -11.72 -6.09 19.15
CA PRO A 203 -10.86 -5.41 20.11
C PRO A 203 -11.65 -4.47 21.02
N ALA A 204 -11.17 -4.32 22.25
CA ALA A 204 -11.81 -3.42 23.22
C ALA A 204 -11.92 -1.99 22.68
N GLY A 205 -13.09 -1.37 22.86
CA GLY A 205 -13.35 -0.01 22.40
C GLY A 205 -13.67 0.13 20.90
N PHE A 206 -13.89 -1.00 20.19
CA PHE A 206 -14.44 -1.02 18.83
C PHE A 206 -15.89 -1.54 18.86
N ASP A 207 -16.72 -1.06 17.93
CA ASP A 207 -18.06 -1.59 17.71
C ASP A 207 -18.02 -2.95 16.97
N PRO A 208 -18.58 -4.04 17.54
CA PRO A 208 -18.48 -5.37 16.93
C PRO A 208 -19.11 -5.49 15.55
N ARG A 209 -20.16 -4.71 15.27
CA ARG A 209 -20.83 -4.78 13.96
C ARG A 209 -19.95 -4.15 12.89
N THR A 210 -19.48 -2.94 13.13
CA THR A 210 -18.63 -2.19 12.19
C THR A 210 -17.24 -2.82 12.07
N TRP A 211 -16.72 -3.41 13.15
CA TRP A 211 -15.47 -4.18 13.13
C TRP A 211 -15.52 -5.34 12.13
N ARG A 212 -16.58 -6.14 12.17
CA ARG A 212 -16.78 -7.23 11.22
C ARG A 212 -16.89 -6.75 9.78
N ASP A 213 -17.48 -5.58 9.53
CA ASP A 213 -17.50 -4.97 8.20
C ASP A 213 -16.07 -4.57 7.77
N ALA A 214 -15.25 -4.07 8.70
CA ALA A 214 -13.86 -3.70 8.45
C ALA A 214 -12.96 -4.89 8.11
N LEU A 215 -13.17 -6.03 8.78
CA LEU A 215 -12.43 -7.28 8.54
C LEU A 215 -12.62 -7.87 7.14
N ARG A 216 -13.57 -7.36 6.35
CA ARG A 216 -13.69 -7.70 4.92
C ARG A 216 -12.57 -7.12 4.07
N PHE A 217 -12.00 -6.00 4.49
CA PHE A 217 -10.98 -5.25 3.78
C PHE A 217 -9.62 -5.33 4.47
N ALA A 218 -9.61 -5.39 5.80
CA ALA A 218 -8.42 -5.56 6.61
C ALA A 218 -8.54 -6.83 7.46
N PRO A 219 -8.43 -8.04 6.87
CA PRO A 219 -8.63 -9.28 7.60
C PRO A 219 -7.59 -9.54 8.70
N GLY A 220 -6.43 -8.89 8.62
CA GLY A 220 -5.41 -8.87 9.68
C GLY A 220 -5.71 -7.87 10.81
N GLY A 221 -6.81 -7.11 10.74
CA GLY A 221 -7.26 -6.21 11.79
C GLY A 221 -6.36 -4.99 11.98
N VAL A 222 -6.17 -4.59 13.24
CA VAL A 222 -5.33 -3.46 13.64
C VAL A 222 -4.03 -3.98 14.22
N VAL A 223 -2.92 -3.37 13.81
CA VAL A 223 -1.61 -3.66 14.36
C VAL A 223 -1.02 -2.41 15.00
N GLU A 224 -0.63 -2.55 16.26
CA GLU A 224 0.09 -1.50 16.96
C GLU A 224 1.53 -1.40 16.44
N ILE A 225 1.95 -0.19 16.07
CA ILE A 225 3.31 0.09 15.60
C ILE A 225 3.75 1.37 16.28
N ASP A 226 4.82 1.28 17.07
CA ASP A 226 5.50 2.44 17.62
C ASP A 226 6.22 3.19 16.48
N PRO A 227 5.82 4.44 16.15
CA PRO A 227 6.43 5.21 15.08
C PRO A 227 7.95 5.38 15.22
N SER A 228 8.46 5.43 16.45
CA SER A 228 9.89 5.64 16.72
C SER A 228 10.76 4.45 16.31
N THR A 229 10.15 3.28 16.14
CA THR A 229 10.85 2.05 15.74
C THR A 229 10.87 1.83 14.23
N VAL A 230 10.14 2.66 13.47
CA VAL A 230 9.99 2.50 12.02
C VAL A 230 11.16 3.17 11.30
N VAL A 231 11.91 2.37 10.53
CA VAL A 231 12.86 2.90 9.55
C VAL A 231 12.08 3.24 8.28
N SER A 232 12.00 4.53 7.95
CA SER A 232 11.28 5.04 6.76
C SER A 232 11.98 6.28 6.16
N GLY A 233 11.68 6.56 4.89
CA GLY A 233 12.12 7.75 4.17
C GLY A 233 11.17 8.95 4.32
N ALA A 234 10.08 8.75 5.05
CA ALA A 234 9.08 9.77 5.37
C ALA A 234 8.82 9.81 6.88
N PRO A 235 8.33 10.95 7.43
CA PRO A 235 7.94 11.03 8.83
C PRO A 235 6.87 9.98 9.16
N VAL A 236 7.07 9.27 10.27
CA VAL A 236 6.11 8.30 10.78
C VAL A 236 5.37 8.90 11.96
N VAL A 237 4.04 8.87 11.93
CA VAL A 237 3.19 9.43 12.99
C VAL A 237 2.06 8.47 13.33
N VAL A 238 1.55 8.52 14.55
CA VAL A 238 0.33 7.78 14.93
C VAL A 238 -0.88 8.42 14.26
N TYR A 239 -1.81 7.61 13.75
CA TYR A 239 -3.09 8.11 13.26
C TYR A 239 -3.90 8.78 14.38
N GLU A 240 -4.42 9.99 14.12
CA GLU A 240 -5.40 10.63 15.01
C GLU A 240 -6.74 9.87 14.99
N VAL A 241 -7.09 9.33 13.82
CA VAL A 241 -8.24 8.46 13.56
C VAL A 241 -7.76 7.39 12.60
N LEU A 242 -7.94 6.12 12.96
CA LEU A 242 -7.55 5.00 12.09
C LEU A 242 -8.24 5.11 10.73
N PRO A 243 -7.63 4.61 9.64
CA PRO A 243 -8.21 4.71 8.31
C PRO A 243 -9.45 3.80 8.16
N GLN A 244 -10.26 4.14 7.15
CA GLN A 244 -11.34 3.31 6.59
C GLN A 244 -12.33 2.79 7.66
N GLN A 245 -12.89 1.60 7.45
CA GLN A 245 -13.89 0.99 8.33
C GLN A 245 -13.32 0.65 9.71
N ILE A 246 -12.01 0.46 9.83
CA ILE A 246 -11.34 0.28 11.12
C ILE A 246 -11.50 1.55 11.98
N GLY A 247 -11.28 2.73 11.40
CA GLY A 247 -11.56 4.01 12.04
C GLY A 247 -13.02 4.18 12.43
N LEU A 248 -13.94 3.84 11.52
CA LEU A 248 -15.37 3.88 11.80
C LEU A 248 -15.73 2.98 12.98
N ALA A 249 -15.20 1.76 13.02
CA ALA A 249 -15.46 0.81 14.11
C ALA A 249 -14.96 1.34 15.47
N LYS A 250 -13.80 1.99 15.51
CA LYS A 250 -13.28 2.64 16.72
C LYS A 250 -14.19 3.79 17.17
N LEU A 251 -14.54 4.68 16.24
CA LEU A 251 -15.35 5.87 16.54
C LEU A 251 -16.77 5.51 17.00
N VAL A 252 -17.37 4.43 16.46
CA VAL A 252 -18.66 3.92 16.96
C VAL A 252 -18.49 3.31 18.36
N GLY A 253 -17.43 2.53 18.58
CA GLY A 253 -17.13 1.94 19.90
C GLY A 253 -16.90 3.00 20.99
N GLU A 254 -16.39 4.17 20.63
CA GLU A 254 -16.21 5.33 21.52
C GLU A 254 -17.48 6.18 21.69
N GLY A 255 -18.53 5.88 20.92
CA GLY A 255 -19.75 6.69 20.84
C GLY A 255 -19.48 8.11 20.35
N ALA A 256 -18.46 8.31 19.51
CA ALA A 256 -18.21 9.58 18.83
C ALA A 256 -19.05 9.71 17.55
N ILE A 257 -19.37 8.57 16.93
CA ILE A 257 -20.32 8.45 15.84
C ILE A 257 -21.31 7.31 16.12
N GLU A 258 -22.50 7.40 15.54
CA GLU A 258 -23.56 6.41 15.64
C GLU A 258 -23.88 5.82 14.28
N ARG A 259 -24.13 4.51 14.21
CA ARG A 259 -24.55 3.87 12.97
C ARG A 259 -26.06 4.07 12.78
N VAL A 260 -26.47 4.79 11.74
CA VAL A 260 -27.87 5.07 11.42
C VAL A 260 -28.19 4.49 10.03
N GLY A 261 -28.87 3.34 10.01
CA GLY A 261 -29.14 2.62 8.77
C GLY A 261 -27.86 2.22 8.04
N GLY A 262 -27.65 2.75 6.83
CA GLY A 262 -26.41 2.56 6.04
C GLY A 262 -25.39 3.70 6.17
N THR A 263 -25.61 4.64 7.09
CA THR A 263 -24.81 5.86 7.27
C THR A 263 -24.28 6.00 8.68
N PHE A 264 -23.43 7.00 8.92
CA PHE A 264 -22.85 7.31 10.23
C PHE A 264 -23.19 8.74 10.64
N ARG A 265 -23.77 8.90 11.82
CA ARG A 265 -24.08 10.19 12.41
C ARG A 265 -22.97 10.60 13.37
N ILE A 266 -22.33 11.74 13.13
CA ILE A 266 -21.26 12.27 13.99
C ILE A 266 -21.91 13.07 15.12
N VAL A 267 -21.82 12.53 16.33
CA VAL A 267 -22.52 13.06 17.52
C VAL A 267 -21.59 13.76 18.51
N LYS A 268 -20.27 13.58 18.36
CA LYS A 268 -19.24 14.30 19.11
C LYS A 268 -18.16 14.84 18.16
N PRO A 269 -17.42 15.90 18.52
CA PRO A 269 -16.28 16.34 17.75
C PRO A 269 -15.28 15.19 17.56
N ILE A 270 -14.89 14.94 16.32
CA ILE A 270 -13.77 14.05 15.96
C ILE A 270 -12.70 14.89 15.25
N PRO A 271 -11.41 14.59 15.43
CA PRO A 271 -10.34 15.45 14.92
C PRO A 271 -10.33 15.48 13.38
N ARG A 272 -10.68 14.36 12.74
CA ARG A 272 -10.71 14.22 11.28
C ARG A 272 -11.60 13.07 10.82
N PHE A 273 -11.91 13.04 9.52
CA PHE A 273 -12.47 11.85 8.88
C PHE A 273 -11.42 10.73 8.79
N PRO A 274 -11.84 9.45 8.92
CA PRO A 274 -10.97 8.32 8.57
C PRO A 274 -10.41 8.47 7.15
N ALA A 275 -9.10 8.29 6.98
CA ALA A 275 -8.46 8.27 5.67
C ALA A 275 -8.96 7.09 4.81
N GLY A 276 -8.84 7.17 3.49
CA GLY A 276 -9.12 6.05 2.59
C GLY A 276 -10.59 5.70 2.36
N LEU A 277 -11.54 6.58 2.71
CA LEU A 277 -12.97 6.35 2.47
C LEU A 277 -13.37 6.60 1.00
N ALA A 278 -12.73 5.88 0.09
CA ALA A 278 -12.96 5.93 -1.35
C ALA A 278 -13.43 4.58 -1.91
N GLY A 279 -14.07 4.59 -3.08
CA GLY A 279 -14.54 3.39 -3.76
C GLY A 279 -15.46 2.53 -2.89
N ALA A 280 -15.09 1.26 -2.69
CA ALA A 280 -15.83 0.32 -1.85
C ALA A 280 -15.83 0.67 -0.34
N HIS A 281 -15.02 1.64 0.07
CA HIS A 281 -14.96 2.17 1.44
C HIS A 281 -15.79 3.45 1.65
N SER A 282 -16.42 3.97 0.60
CA SER A 282 -17.23 5.19 0.70
C SER A 282 -18.47 4.99 1.59
N VAL A 283 -18.79 6.01 2.39
CA VAL A 283 -19.94 6.01 3.31
C VAL A 283 -20.67 7.35 3.28
N GLY A 284 -21.85 7.40 3.88
CA GLY A 284 -22.56 8.65 4.16
C GLY A 284 -22.38 9.06 5.62
N PHE A 285 -22.12 10.35 5.84
CA PHE A 285 -22.13 10.97 7.17
C PHE A 285 -23.30 11.94 7.33
N SER A 286 -23.83 12.06 8.55
CA SER A 286 -24.57 13.24 9.01
C SER A 286 -23.86 13.87 10.20
N LEU A 287 -23.95 15.19 10.34
CA LEU A 287 -23.35 15.94 11.43
C LEU A 287 -24.45 16.43 12.37
N ALA A 288 -24.42 15.99 13.63
CA ALA A 288 -25.40 16.42 14.62
C ALA A 288 -25.32 17.94 14.85
N PRO A 289 -26.43 18.60 15.25
CA PRO A 289 -26.45 20.04 15.47
C PRO A 289 -25.37 20.48 16.45
N GLY A 290 -24.61 21.51 16.09
CA GLY A 290 -23.53 22.08 16.91
C GLY A 290 -22.21 21.31 16.93
N VAL A 291 -22.13 20.14 16.27
CA VAL A 291 -20.85 19.42 16.13
C VAL A 291 -20.02 20.05 15.00
N PRO A 292 -18.74 20.41 15.22
CA PRO A 292 -17.91 20.97 14.17
C PRO A 292 -17.59 19.92 13.09
N ARG A 293 -17.48 20.36 11.84
CA ARG A 293 -17.07 19.49 10.74
C ARG A 293 -15.64 18.99 10.97
N PRO A 294 -15.38 17.68 10.89
CA PRO A 294 -14.03 17.13 11.01
C PRO A 294 -13.08 17.65 9.92
N LYS A 295 -11.78 17.70 10.24
CA LYS A 295 -10.73 17.96 9.26
C LYS A 295 -10.53 16.75 8.33
N GLY A 296 -9.64 16.91 7.35
CA GLY A 296 -9.22 15.84 6.45
C GLY A 296 -10.15 15.65 5.25
N ASP A 297 -9.79 14.65 4.45
CA ASP A 297 -10.49 14.32 3.21
C ASP A 297 -11.61 13.31 3.45
N LEU A 298 -12.76 13.52 2.82
CA LEU A 298 -13.87 12.55 2.82
C LEU A 298 -13.68 11.44 1.77
N GLY A 299 -12.68 11.56 0.90
CA GLY A 299 -12.52 10.67 -0.24
C GLY A 299 -13.75 10.76 -1.15
N HIS A 300 -14.41 9.62 -1.37
CA HIS A 300 -15.66 9.55 -2.13
C HIS A 300 -16.91 9.53 -1.22
N SER A 301 -16.75 9.77 0.08
CA SER A 301 -17.86 9.84 1.03
C SER A 301 -18.59 11.17 0.96
N CYS A 302 -19.81 11.19 1.48
CA CYS A 302 -20.65 12.39 1.53
C CYS A 302 -20.96 12.78 2.96
N ILE A 303 -21.23 14.07 3.20
CA ILE A 303 -21.69 14.56 4.51
C ILE A 303 -22.90 15.48 4.36
N ALA A 304 -23.89 15.31 5.25
CA ALA A 304 -25.00 16.24 5.46
C ALA A 304 -24.88 16.89 6.85
N VAL A 305 -25.37 18.13 7.00
CA VAL A 305 -25.49 18.79 8.31
C VAL A 305 -26.95 18.75 8.73
N GLU A 306 -27.23 18.33 9.96
CA GLU A 306 -28.59 18.33 10.51
C GLU A 306 -28.97 19.75 10.94
N ASP A 307 -30.07 20.29 10.41
CA ASP A 307 -30.58 21.63 10.70
C ASP A 307 -31.72 21.64 11.74
N GLY A 308 -31.94 20.52 12.42
CA GLY A 308 -32.98 20.39 13.45
C GLY A 308 -34.39 20.10 12.92
N SER A 309 -34.57 19.98 11.59
CA SER A 309 -35.81 19.51 10.98
C SER A 309 -35.63 18.13 10.34
N GLU A 310 -36.16 17.09 11.00
CA GLU A 310 -36.20 15.67 10.57
C GLU A 310 -34.84 14.94 10.38
N PRO A 311 -34.80 13.60 10.54
CA PRO A 311 -33.58 12.84 10.33
C PRO A 311 -33.21 12.82 8.84
N ALA A 312 -32.12 13.52 8.51
CA ALA A 312 -31.34 13.41 7.28
C ALA A 312 -32.12 13.51 5.94
N SER A 313 -32.88 14.60 5.75
CA SER A 313 -33.28 15.07 4.41
C SER A 313 -32.29 16.10 3.82
N GLY A 314 -31.22 16.42 4.56
CA GLY A 314 -30.22 17.43 4.19
C GLY A 314 -29.47 17.10 2.90
N ARG A 315 -29.16 18.14 2.11
CA ARG A 315 -28.35 18.02 0.88
C ARG A 315 -26.98 17.43 1.22
N PHE A 316 -26.71 16.22 0.73
CA PHE A 316 -25.39 15.61 0.84
C PHE A 316 -24.36 16.42 0.04
N ALA A 317 -23.35 16.95 0.73
CA ALA A 317 -22.16 17.46 0.10
C ALA A 317 -21.24 16.26 -0.21
N CYS A 318 -21.35 15.73 -1.42
CA CYS A 318 -20.46 14.70 -1.95
C CYS A 318 -19.29 15.33 -2.68
N ARG A 319 -18.07 14.82 -2.49
CA ARG A 319 -16.97 15.16 -3.40
C ARG A 319 -17.13 14.29 -4.66
N GLY A 320 -17.45 14.92 -5.78
CA GLY A 320 -17.53 14.23 -7.07
C GLY A 320 -16.19 13.59 -7.43
N ARG A 321 -16.22 12.45 -8.14
CA ARG A 321 -15.01 11.90 -8.77
C ARG A 321 -14.35 13.00 -9.63
N PRO A 322 -13.02 13.16 -9.60
CA PRO A 322 -12.34 13.98 -10.59
C PRO A 322 -12.60 13.47 -12.02
#